data_AF-A0A854W5D5-F1
#
_entry.id   AF-A0A854W5D5-F1
#
_cell.length_a   1.000
_cell.length_b   1.000
_cell.length_c   1.000
_cell.angle_alpha   90.00
_cell.angle_beta   90.00
_cell.angle_gamma   90.00
#
_symmetry.space_group_name_H-M   'P 1'
#
loop_
_entity.id
_entity.type
_entity.pdbx_description
1 polymer ?
#
loop_
_entity_poly.entity_id
_entity_poly.type
_entity_poly.pdbx_seq_one_letter_code
_entity_poly.pdbx_strand_id
1 'polypeptide(L)'
;MELLERTKEGRNINRHYYTSQEIAKEVERPLVKSLLKLFSYRNNSYAFDLEGSISVQTPDDNSIVIVRSNKDQSVTAELQLNLNDDTYQVIENGQTVLFD
;
A
#
# COMPACT_ATOMS: atom_id res chain seq x y z
N MET A 1 -11.22 -12.00 27.63
CA MET A 1 -12.08 -12.40 26.50
C MET A 1 -13.53 -11.95 26.78
N GLU A 2 -13.75 -10.65 27.05
CA GLU A 2 -15.07 -10.18 27.54
C GLU A 2 -15.92 -9.45 26.50
N LEU A 3 -15.36 -9.10 25.33
CA LEU A 3 -16.11 -8.39 24.28
C LEU A 3 -16.88 -9.30 23.31
N LEU A 4 -16.47 -10.57 23.17
CA LEU A 4 -17.03 -11.51 22.19
C LEU A 4 -18.39 -12.10 22.62
N GLU A 5 -18.70 -12.13 23.91
CA GLU A 5 -19.89 -12.82 24.42
C GLU A 5 -21.16 -11.94 24.50
N ARG A 6 -21.03 -10.61 24.44
CA ARG A 6 -22.20 -9.70 24.60
C ARG A 6 -22.96 -9.39 23.32
N THR A 7 -22.35 -9.59 22.15
CA THR A 7 -23.01 -9.34 20.86
C THR A 7 -22.73 -10.52 19.95
N LYS A 8 -23.72 -11.39 19.71
CA LYS A 8 -23.63 -12.58 18.84
C LYS A 8 -23.43 -12.25 17.34
N GLU A 9 -22.61 -11.26 17.02
CA GLU A 9 -22.20 -10.87 15.67
C GLU A 9 -20.68 -10.99 15.59
N GLY A 10 -20.17 -12.11 15.05
CA GLY A 10 -18.74 -12.32 14.84
C GLY A 10 -18.07 -11.27 13.96
N ARG A 11 -18.85 -10.40 13.29
CA ARG A 11 -18.37 -9.26 12.50
C ARG A 11 -17.74 -8.15 13.33
N ASN A 12 -18.04 -8.08 14.63
CA ASN A 12 -17.52 -7.01 15.50
C ASN A 12 -16.00 -7.10 15.72
N ILE A 13 -15.36 -8.23 15.41
CA ILE A 13 -13.89 -8.38 15.46
C ILE A 13 -13.16 -7.40 14.52
N ASN A 14 -13.82 -6.96 13.43
CA ASN A 14 -13.26 -6.03 12.43
C ASN A 14 -14.00 -4.67 12.42
N ARG A 15 -14.69 -4.32 13.51
CA ARG A 15 -15.44 -3.05 13.65
C ARG A 15 -15.09 -2.33 14.96
N HIS A 16 -13.81 -2.29 15.29
CA HIS A 16 -13.32 -1.60 16.48
C HIS A 16 -13.59 -0.10 16.38
N TYR A 17 -14.19 0.47 17.42
CA TYR A 17 -14.48 1.90 17.50
C TYR A 17 -13.27 2.63 18.08
N TYR A 18 -12.48 3.21 17.20
CA TYR A 18 -11.30 3.99 17.58
C TYR A 18 -11.69 5.32 18.24
N THR A 19 -11.01 5.64 19.33
CA THR A 19 -11.05 6.99 19.93
C THR A 19 -9.98 7.89 19.31
N SER A 20 -10.13 9.22 19.39
CA SER A 20 -9.10 10.14 18.90
C SER A 20 -7.74 9.95 19.59
N GLN A 21 -7.75 9.62 20.89
CA GLN A 21 -6.52 9.33 21.64
C GLN A 21 -5.85 8.03 21.19
N GLU A 22 -6.64 7.03 20.81
CA GLU A 22 -6.13 5.78 20.24
C GLU A 22 -5.53 6.01 18.86
N ILE A 23 -6.23 6.75 17.99
CA ILE A 23 -5.72 7.13 16.67
C ILE A 23 -4.38 7.85 16.80
N ALA A 24 -4.28 8.83 17.71
CA ALA A 24 -3.05 9.58 17.94
C ALA A 24 -1.86 8.69 18.35
N LYS A 25 -2.12 7.52 18.96
CA LYS A 25 -1.07 6.53 19.27
C LYS A 25 -0.81 5.59 18.09
N GLU A 26 -1.85 5.14 17.41
CA GLU A 26 -1.74 4.20 16.29
C GLU A 26 -0.98 4.80 15.10
N VAL A 27 -1.20 6.08 14.80
CA VAL A 27 -0.48 6.78 13.72
C VAL A 27 1.03 6.91 13.99
N GLU A 28 1.47 6.76 15.24
CA GLU A 28 2.89 6.79 15.58
C GLU A 28 3.59 5.46 15.30
N ARG A 29 2.84 4.35 15.11
CA ARG A 29 3.40 3.03 14.81
C ARG A 29 4.16 3.08 13.48
N PRO A 30 5.39 2.52 13.39
CA PRO A 30 6.19 2.54 12.17
C PRO A 30 5.42 2.05 10.94
N LEU A 31 4.71 0.93 11.06
CA LEU A 31 3.89 0.38 9.98
C LEU A 31 2.81 1.36 9.48
N VAL A 32 2.13 2.06 10.39
CA VAL A 32 1.07 3.00 10.02
C VAL A 32 1.67 4.23 9.33
N LYS A 33 2.83 4.73 9.80
CA LYS A 33 3.57 5.79 9.11
C LYS A 33 3.95 5.38 7.69
N SER A 34 4.39 4.14 7.51
CA SER A 34 4.72 3.62 6.19
C SER A 34 3.53 3.52 5.26
N LEU A 35 2.38 3.07 5.77
CA LEU A 35 1.13 3.07 4.99
C LEU A 35 0.70 4.49 4.60
N LEU A 36 0.82 5.46 5.51
CA LEU A 36 0.49 6.86 5.21
C LEU A 36 1.41 7.43 4.12
N LYS A 37 2.73 7.16 4.19
CA LYS A 37 3.70 7.54 3.14
C LYS A 37 3.35 6.90 1.80
N LEU A 38 3.01 5.61 1.78
CA LEU A 38 2.56 4.90 0.59
C LEU A 38 1.30 5.53 -0.02
N PHE A 39 0.30 5.84 0.81
CA PHE A 39 -0.94 6.49 0.35
C PHE A 39 -0.68 7.89 -0.18
N SER A 40 0.16 8.68 0.50
CA SER A 40 0.58 10.00 0.03
C SER A 40 1.29 9.89 -1.32
N TYR A 41 2.21 8.96 -1.48
CA TYR A 41 2.88 8.71 -2.76
C TYR A 41 1.87 8.38 -3.87
N ARG A 42 1.01 7.38 -3.63
CA ARG A 42 -0.04 6.95 -4.58
C ARG A 42 -0.97 8.08 -5.00
N ASN A 43 -1.28 9.01 -4.10
CA ASN A 43 -2.20 10.10 -4.37
C ASN A 43 -1.54 11.30 -5.09
N ASN A 44 -0.21 11.44 -5.01
CA ASN A 44 0.49 12.61 -5.57
C ASN A 44 1.32 12.29 -6.83
N SER A 45 1.69 11.02 -7.05
CA SER A 45 2.42 10.64 -8.26
C SER A 45 1.51 10.63 -9.50
N TYR A 46 1.96 11.30 -10.56
CA TYR A 46 1.31 11.30 -11.86
C TYR A 46 1.28 9.91 -12.52
N ALA A 47 2.18 8.98 -12.16
CA ALA A 47 2.17 7.62 -12.71
C ALA A 47 0.81 6.91 -12.53
N PHE A 48 0.02 7.34 -11.55
CA PHE A 48 -1.28 6.76 -11.23
C PHE A 48 -2.49 7.49 -11.82
N ASP A 49 -2.27 8.45 -12.73
CA ASP A 49 -3.33 9.15 -13.44
C ASP A 49 -4.34 8.18 -14.10
N LEU A 50 -5.60 8.61 -14.16
CA LEU A 50 -6.70 7.78 -14.69
C LEU A 50 -6.58 7.52 -16.19
N GLU A 51 -6.04 8.47 -16.96
CA GLU A 51 -5.75 8.30 -18.39
C GLU A 51 -4.42 7.59 -18.66
N GLY A 52 -3.72 7.16 -17.62
CA GLY A 52 -2.46 6.43 -17.71
C GLY A 52 -2.64 4.97 -18.13
N SER A 53 -1.52 4.24 -18.10
CA SER A 53 -1.47 2.82 -18.40
C SER A 53 -1.12 1.98 -17.15
N ILE A 54 -1.33 0.68 -17.29
CA ILE A 54 -0.85 -0.33 -16.35
C ILE A 54 -0.40 -1.56 -17.15
N SER A 55 0.73 -2.12 -16.78
CA SER A 55 1.23 -3.40 -17.25
C SER A 55 1.54 -4.28 -16.03
N VAL A 56 1.19 -5.55 -16.11
CA VAL A 56 1.42 -6.53 -15.05
C VAL A 56 2.10 -7.74 -15.67
N GLN A 57 3.17 -8.19 -15.04
CA GLN A 57 3.92 -9.38 -15.45
C GLN A 57 4.16 -10.27 -14.24
N THR A 58 4.19 -11.58 -14.47
CA THR A 58 4.66 -12.59 -13.52
C THR A 58 5.82 -13.35 -14.17
N PRO A 59 7.06 -12.82 -14.07
CA PRO A 59 8.22 -13.41 -14.75
C PRO A 59 8.52 -14.86 -14.34
N ASP A 60 8.14 -15.22 -13.12
CA ASP A 60 8.25 -16.55 -12.54
C ASP A 60 7.10 -16.78 -11.52
N ASP A 61 7.13 -17.90 -10.80
CA ASP A 61 6.08 -18.31 -9.85
C ASP A 61 5.96 -17.40 -8.61
N ASN A 62 6.96 -16.56 -8.35
CA ASN A 62 7.08 -15.80 -7.11
C ASN A 62 7.23 -14.30 -7.34
N SER A 63 7.52 -13.87 -8.57
CA SER A 63 7.75 -12.47 -8.89
C SER A 63 6.51 -11.83 -9.52
N ILE A 64 6.16 -10.62 -9.07
CA ILE A 64 5.17 -9.76 -9.73
C ILE A 64 5.86 -8.43 -10.06
N VAL A 65 5.76 -8.01 -11.32
CA VAL A 65 6.19 -6.69 -11.77
C VAL A 65 4.97 -5.92 -12.24
N ILE A 66 4.71 -4.76 -11.63
CA ILE A 66 3.63 -3.85 -12.02
C ILE A 66 4.24 -2.53 -12.44
N VAL A 67 3.98 -2.11 -13.68
CA VAL A 67 4.40 -0.81 -14.21
C VAL A 67 3.17 0.04 -14.45
N ARG A 68 3.16 1.26 -13.93
CA ARG A 68 2.16 2.28 -14.24
C ARG A 68 2.84 3.52 -14.81
N SER A 69 2.21 4.13 -15.80
CA SER A 69 2.67 5.39 -16.38
C SER A 69 1.50 6.33 -16.59
N ASN A 70 1.74 7.64 -16.55
CA ASN A 70 0.77 8.61 -17.03
C ASN A 70 0.62 8.54 -18.56
N LYS A 71 -0.37 9.27 -19.10
CA LYS A 71 -0.79 9.20 -20.51
C LYS A 71 0.35 9.44 -21.51
N ASP A 72 1.24 10.38 -21.22
CA ASP A 72 2.39 10.74 -22.06
C ASP A 72 3.70 10.02 -21.67
N GLN A 73 3.64 9.14 -20.67
CA GLN A 73 4.76 8.35 -20.14
C GLN A 73 5.91 9.18 -19.54
N SER A 74 5.68 10.47 -19.23
CA SER A 74 6.67 11.32 -18.55
C SER A 74 6.93 10.93 -17.09
N VAL A 75 5.98 10.22 -16.46
CA VAL A 75 6.13 9.67 -15.11
C VAL A 75 5.74 8.20 -15.12
N THR A 76 6.69 7.34 -14.75
CA THR A 76 6.54 5.89 -14.68
C THR A 76 6.95 5.37 -13.33
N ALA A 77 6.05 4.63 -12.68
CA ALA A 77 6.27 3.93 -11.42
C ALA A 77 6.29 2.41 -11.67
N GLU A 78 7.26 1.72 -11.09
CA GLU A 78 7.44 0.29 -11.17
C GLU A 78 7.48 -0.30 -9.77
N LEU A 79 6.68 -1.33 -9.54
CA LEU A 79 6.73 -2.21 -8.37
C LEU A 79 7.32 -3.54 -8.81
N GLN A 80 8.37 -3.98 -8.11
CA GLN A 80 8.89 -5.34 -8.17
C GLN A 80 8.61 -6.01 -6.82
N LEU A 81 7.90 -7.14 -6.83
CA LEU A 81 7.52 -7.91 -5.65
C LEU A 81 8.06 -9.33 -5.77
N ASN A 82 8.60 -9.87 -4.68
CA ASN A 82 8.96 -11.27 -4.55
C ASN A 82 8.20 -11.90 -3.39
N LEU A 83 7.37 -12.89 -3.71
CA LEU A 83 6.49 -13.60 -2.78
C LEU A 83 7.19 -14.71 -1.99
N ASN A 84 8.42 -15.10 -2.36
CA ASN A 84 9.17 -16.10 -1.58
C ASN A 84 9.75 -15.51 -0.29
N ASP A 85 10.14 -14.24 -0.32
CA ASP A 85 10.78 -13.54 0.79
C ASP A 85 9.98 -12.33 1.30
N ASP A 86 8.77 -12.13 0.78
CA ASP A 86 7.88 -11.01 1.08
C ASP A 86 8.55 -9.63 0.89
N THR A 87 9.49 -9.53 -0.05
CA THR A 87 10.20 -8.28 -0.35
C THR A 87 9.59 -7.52 -1.54
N TYR A 88 9.80 -6.21 -1.55
CA TYR A 88 9.40 -5.37 -2.66
C TYR A 88 10.36 -4.19 -2.88
N GLN A 89 10.33 -3.64 -4.09
CA GLN A 89 10.96 -2.37 -4.44
C GLN A 89 10.00 -1.53 -5.28
N VAL A 90 9.91 -0.23 -4.99
CA VAL A 90 9.21 0.75 -5.82
C VAL A 90 10.20 1.73 -6.42
N ILE A 91 10.09 1.97 -7.72
CA ILE A 91 10.96 2.88 -8.48
C ILE A 91 10.07 3.84 -9.27
N GLU A 92 10.30 5.14 -9.17
CA GLU A 92 9.66 6.15 -10.00
C GLU A 92 10.71 6.90 -10.81
N ASN A 93 10.61 6.88 -12.14
CA ASN A 93 11.55 7.52 -13.05
C ASN A 93 13.03 7.20 -12.73
N GLY A 94 13.30 5.96 -12.33
CA GLY A 94 14.63 5.47 -11.96
C GLY A 94 15.07 5.78 -10.52
N GLN A 95 14.24 6.43 -9.70
CA GLN A 95 14.53 6.70 -8.30
C GLN A 95 13.75 5.75 -7.38
N THR A 96 14.43 5.13 -6.43
CA THR A 96 13.77 4.28 -5.42
C THR A 96 12.89 5.14 -4.51
N VAL A 97 11.64 4.69 -4.32
CA VAL A 97 10.68 5.28 -3.39
C VAL A 97 10.68 4.45 -2.11
N LEU A 98 10.89 5.12 -0.98
CA LEU A 98 10.96 4.51 0.35
C LEU A 98 9.74 4.91 1.19
N PHE A 99 9.24 3.96 1.99
CA PHE A 99 8.05 4.16 2.83
C PHE A 99 8.32 3.95 4.32
N ASP A 100 9.50 3.48 4.71
CA ASP A 100 9.98 3.39 6.09
C ASP A 100 10.19 4.76 6.73
#